data_AF-A0A7C3DMF4-F1
#
_entry.id   AF-A0A7C3DMF4-F1
#
_cell.length_a   1.000
_cell.length_b   1.000
_cell.length_c   1.000
_cell.angle_alpha   90.00
_cell.angle_beta   90.00
_cell.angle_gamma   90.00
#
_symmetry.space_group_name_H-M   'P 1'
#
loop_
_entity.id
_entity.type
_entity.pdbx_description
1 polymer ?
#
loop_
_entity_poly.entity_id
_entity_poly.type
_entity_poly.pdbx_seq_one_letter_code
_entity_poly.pdbx_strand_id
1 'polypeptide(L)'
;MIRYFNETEKQAKHFKSLLRDGEFLEISYEELANHTSDSLQTILKFLDLPDEPLYTQYDKTPSSTPENEITNYDQIVKELSGTRWESFLR
;
A
#
# COMPACT_ATOMS: atom_id res chain seq x y z
N MET A 1 12.40 8.12 7.53
CA MET A 1 12.20 6.91 6.73
C MET A 1 13.06 5.74 7.23
N ILE A 2 14.40 5.85 7.25
CA ILE A 2 15.32 4.80 7.75
C ILE A 2 15.02 4.33 9.19
N ARG A 3 14.68 5.26 10.09
CA ARG A 3 14.38 4.92 11.50
C ARG A 3 13.10 4.09 11.65
N TYR A 4 12.07 4.37 10.85
CA TYR A 4 10.79 3.65 10.89
C TYR A 4 10.97 2.20 10.41
N PHE A 5 11.73 2.02 9.33
CA PHE A 5 12.08 0.71 8.77
C PHE A 5 12.90 -0.15 9.75
N ASN A 6 13.83 0.47 10.48
CA ASN A 6 14.63 -0.23 11.48
C ASN A 6 13.82 -0.63 12.72
N GLU A 7 12.78 0.13 13.07
CA GLU A 7 11.88 -0.21 14.18
C GLU A 7 10.93 -1.36 13.82
N THR A 8 10.38 -1.38 12.60
CA THR A 8 9.55 -2.50 12.10
C THR A 8 10.34 -3.81 11.98
N GLU A 9 11.58 -3.77 11.47
CA GLU A 9 12.44 -4.96 11.43
C GLU A 9 12.71 -5.55 12.81
N LYS A 10 12.97 -4.69 13.81
CA LYS A 10 13.22 -5.13 15.18
C LYS A 10 11.99 -5.80 15.79
N GLN A 11 10.81 -5.24 15.55
CA GLN A 11 9.55 -5.83 16.00
C GLN A 11 9.29 -7.17 15.32
N ALA A 12 9.49 -7.27 14.00
CA ALA A 12 9.35 -8.52 13.28
C ALA A 12 10.29 -9.61 13.81
N LYS A 13 11.56 -9.27 14.07
CA LYS A 13 12.54 -10.19 14.70
C LYS A 13 12.11 -10.61 16.11
N HIS A 14 11.55 -9.70 16.89
CA HIS A 14 11.03 -10.01 18.22
C HIS A 14 9.85 -11.00 18.15
N PHE A 15 8.85 -10.76 17.28
CA PHE A 15 7.72 -11.68 17.11
C PHE A 15 8.17 -13.05 16.57
N LYS A 16 9.10 -13.08 15.59
CA LYS A 16 9.72 -14.32 15.11
C LYS A 16 10.42 -15.09 16.23
N SER A 17 11.03 -14.40 17.19
CA SER A 17 11.69 -15.05 18.33
C SER A 17 10.73 -15.64 19.39
N LEU A 18 9.49 -15.12 19.46
CA LEU A 18 8.46 -15.59 20.39
C LEU A 18 7.70 -16.82 19.86
N LEU A 19 7.54 -16.89 18.54
CA LEU A 19 6.83 -17.95 17.83
C LEU A 19 7.85 -18.87 17.12
N ARG A 20 8.72 -19.51 17.90
CA ARG A 20 9.90 -20.25 17.39
C ARG A 20 9.58 -21.38 16.42
N ASP A 21 8.41 -21.99 16.56
CA ASP A 21 7.95 -23.12 15.75
C ASP A 21 6.85 -22.72 14.76
N GLY A 22 6.56 -21.42 14.65
CA GLY A 22 5.56 -20.89 13.72
C GLY A 22 6.12 -20.71 12.33
N GLU A 23 5.28 -20.96 11.32
CA GLU A 23 5.55 -20.50 9.96
C GLU A 23 5.21 -19.01 9.84
N PHE A 24 5.94 -18.30 8.99
CA PHE A 24 5.73 -16.87 8.75
C PHE A 24 5.62 -16.60 7.25
N LEU A 25 4.60 -15.82 6.89
CA LEU A 25 4.48 -15.24 5.57
C LEU A 25 4.86 -13.77 5.64
N GLU A 26 5.82 -13.37 4.80
CA GLU A 26 6.27 -11.98 4.67
C GLU A 26 5.84 -11.48 3.30
N ILE A 27 5.01 -10.43 3.27
CA ILE A 27 4.50 -9.80 2.05
C ILE A 27 4.69 -8.29 2.20
N SER A 28 5.32 -7.67 1.21
CA SER A 28 5.45 -6.22 1.14
C SER A 28 4.16 -5.57 0.66
N TYR A 29 3.98 -4.29 0.99
CA TYR A 29 2.85 -3.52 0.47
C TYR A 29 2.91 -3.40 -1.05
N GLU A 30 4.11 -3.22 -1.60
CA GLU A 30 4.36 -3.08 -3.03
C GLU A 30 3.99 -4.35 -3.80
N GLU A 31 4.31 -5.54 -3.27
CA GLU A 31 3.88 -6.82 -3.84
C GLU A 31 2.35 -6.95 -3.79
N LEU A 32 1.74 -6.65 -2.65
CA LEU A 32 0.29 -6.72 -2.50
C LEU A 32 -0.44 -5.72 -3.43
N ALA A 33 0.12 -4.53 -3.63
CA ALA A 33 -0.50 -3.48 -4.44
C ALA A 33 -0.35 -3.69 -5.96
N ASN A 34 0.74 -4.34 -6.39
CA ASN A 34 1.01 -4.61 -7.81
C ASN A 34 0.52 -5.99 -8.27
N HIS A 35 0.48 -6.96 -7.36
CA HIS A 35 0.12 -8.36 -7.63
C HIS A 35 -0.95 -8.85 -6.64
N THR A 36 -2.05 -8.10 -6.54
CA THR A 36 -3.07 -8.30 -5.49
C THR A 36 -3.68 -9.70 -5.52
N SER A 37 -4.13 -10.19 -6.68
CA SER A 37 -4.76 -11.51 -6.78
C SER A 37 -3.81 -12.64 -6.37
N ASP A 38 -2.58 -12.63 -6.85
CA ASP A 38 -1.58 -13.66 -6.55
C ASP A 38 -1.14 -13.61 -5.07
N SER A 39 -1.00 -12.41 -4.52
CA SER A 39 -0.65 -12.20 -3.11
C SER A 39 -1.78 -12.67 -2.19
N LEU A 40 -3.04 -12.42 -2.55
CA LEU A 40 -4.21 -12.90 -1.80
C LEU A 40 -4.31 -14.42 -1.81
N GLN A 41 -4.08 -15.07 -2.95
CA GLN A 41 -4.03 -16.54 -3.02
C GLN A 41 -2.93 -17.13 -2.13
N THR A 42 -1.77 -16.48 -2.11
CA THR A 42 -0.65 -16.88 -1.24
C THR A 42 -1.03 -16.78 0.24
N ILE A 43 -1.72 -15.72 0.63
CA ILE A 43 -2.22 -15.51 2.00
C ILE A 43 -3.27 -16.57 2.37
N LEU A 44 -4.24 -16.83 1.49
CA LEU A 44 -5.28 -17.85 1.71
C LEU A 44 -4.66 -19.22 1.95
N LYS A 45 -3.71 -19.62 1.09
CA LYS A 45 -3.01 -20.89 1.20
C LYS A 45 -2.21 -20.99 2.50
N PHE A 46 -1.54 -19.91 2.91
CA PHE A 46 -0.79 -19.88 4.17
C PHE A 46 -1.69 -20.04 5.39
N LEU A 47 -2.92 -19.54 5.34
CA LEU A 47 -3.91 -19.64 6.41
C LEU A 47 -4.75 -20.93 6.36
N ASP A 48 -4.45 -21.84 5.43
CA ASP A 48 -5.26 -23.05 5.15
C ASP A 48 -6.75 -22.74 4.92
N LEU A 49 -7.01 -21.63 4.23
CA LEU A 49 -8.35 -21.18 3.87
C LEU A 49 -8.73 -21.65 2.45
N PRO A 50 -10.02 -21.87 2.17
CA PRO A 50 -10.48 -22.22 0.83
C PRO A 50 -10.12 -21.14 -0.19
N ASP A 51 -9.74 -21.60 -1.39
CA ASP A 51 -9.38 -20.75 -2.53
C ASP A 51 -10.65 -20.16 -3.17
N GLU A 52 -11.26 -19.22 -2.45
CA GLU A 52 -12.39 -18.44 -2.91
C GLU A 52 -11.93 -17.04 -3.35
N PRO A 53 -12.55 -16.46 -4.40
CA PRO A 53 -12.23 -15.10 -4.81
C PRO A 53 -12.51 -14.12 -3.66
N LEU A 54 -11.46 -13.49 -3.14
CA LEU A 54 -11.59 -12.42 -2.16
C LEU A 54 -11.91 -11.12 -2.88
N TYR A 55 -13.07 -10.55 -2.55
CA TYR A 55 -13.46 -9.23 -3.01
C TYR A 55 -13.22 -8.22 -1.90
N THR A 56 -12.49 -7.15 -2.22
CA THR A 56 -12.41 -6.01 -1.31
C THR A 56 -13.76 -5.29 -1.32
N GLN A 57 -14.22 -4.81 -0.17
CA GLN A 57 -15.41 -3.95 -0.09
C GLN A 57 -15.15 -2.54 -0.67
N TYR A 58 -13.91 -2.26 -1.03
CA TYR A 58 -13.45 -0.98 -1.54
C TYR A 58 -12.79 -1.20 -2.88
N ASP A 59 -13.24 -0.45 -3.88
CA ASP A 59 -12.53 -0.32 -5.13
C ASP A 59 -11.28 0.53 -4.91
N LYS A 60 -10.18 0.15 -5.59
CA LYS A 60 -9.01 1.03 -5.67
C LYS A 60 -9.50 2.35 -6.28
N THR A 61 -9.32 3.45 -5.57
CA THR A 61 -9.63 4.78 -6.12
C THR A 61 -8.90 4.88 -7.47
N PRO A 62 -9.62 5.08 -8.58
CA PRO A 62 -8.97 5.20 -9.87
C PRO A 62 -7.91 6.30 -9.77
N SER A 63 -6.76 6.06 -10.39
CA SER A 63 -5.72 7.07 -10.57
C SER A 63 -6.25 8.12 -11.55
N SER A 64 -7.19 8.94 -11.12
CA SER A 64 -7.62 10.13 -11.81
C SER A 64 -6.56 11.20 -11.58
N THR A 65 -6.12 11.83 -12.67
CA THR A 65 -5.28 13.01 -12.56
C THR A 65 -6.11 14.14 -11.95
N PRO A 66 -5.56 14.97 -11.04
CA PRO A 66 -6.31 16.05 -10.38
C PRO A 66 -7.01 17.01 -11.36
N GLU A 67 -6.44 17.17 -12.56
CA GLU A 67 -7.02 17.92 -13.69
C GLU A 67 -8.43 17.44 -14.09
N ASN A 68 -8.74 16.15 -13.89
CA ASN A 68 -10.00 15.54 -14.28
C ASN A 68 -11.07 15.57 -13.17
N GLU A 69 -10.68 15.84 -11.92
CA GLU A 69 -11.60 15.86 -10.78
C GLU A 69 -11.88 17.25 -10.24
N ILE A 70 -10.92 18.17 -10.39
CA ILE A 70 -11.00 19.50 -9.80
C ILE A 70 -11.49 20.49 -10.86
N THR A 71 -12.72 20.96 -10.71
CA THR A 71 -13.39 21.87 -11.65
C THR A 71 -12.67 23.21 -11.87
N ASN A 72 -11.82 23.62 -10.93
CA ASN A 72 -11.02 24.84 -11.00
C ASN A 72 -9.50 24.56 -11.05
N TYR A 73 -9.08 23.40 -11.56
CA TYR A 73 -7.68 22.98 -11.57
C TYR A 73 -6.73 24.04 -12.17
N ASP A 74 -7.11 24.67 -13.28
CA ASP A 74 -6.32 25.72 -13.93
C ASP A 74 -6.03 26.91 -13.01
N GLN A 75 -6.99 27.28 -12.16
CA GLN A 75 -6.82 28.36 -11.20
C GLN A 75 -5.85 27.94 -10.09
N ILE A 76 -5.94 26.70 -9.63
CA ILE A 76 -5.03 26.14 -8.62
C ILE A 76 -3.61 26.07 -9.17
N VAL A 77 -3.41 25.62 -10.40
CA VAL A 77 -2.10 25.61 -11.07
C VAL A 77 -1.53 27.02 -11.08
N LYS A 78 -2.33 28.02 -11.46
CA LYS A 78 -1.89 29.43 -11.51
C LYS A 78 -1.50 29.98 -10.13
N GLU A 79 -2.24 29.63 -9.07
CA GLU A 79 -1.98 30.12 -7.71
C GLU A 79 -0.80 29.41 -7.02
N LEU A 80 -0.57 28.12 -7.35
CA LEU A 80 0.47 27.32 -6.70
C LEU A 80 1.79 27.27 -7.48
N SER A 81 1.80 27.60 -8.77
CA SER A 81 3.01 27.65 -9.60
C SER A 81 4.04 28.64 -9.03
N GLY A 82 5.29 28.21 -8.88
CA GLY A 82 6.36 29.02 -8.30
C GLY A 82 6.30 29.18 -6.78
N THR A 83 5.34 28.53 -6.11
CA THR A 83 5.29 28.46 -4.64
C THR A 83 5.92 27.16 -4.14
N ARG A 84 6.18 27.06 -2.84
CA ARG A 84 6.63 25.80 -2.19
C ARG A 84 5.65 24.64 -2.37
N TRP A 85 4.41 24.93 -2.78
CA TRP A 85 3.34 23.95 -2.95
C TRP A 85 3.21 23.46 -4.40
N GLU A 86 4.04 23.94 -5.32
CA GLU A 86 4.05 23.50 -6.72
C GLU A 86 4.25 21.98 -6.86
N SER A 87 4.92 21.33 -5.90
CA SER A 87 5.11 19.87 -5.87
C SER A 87 3.81 19.06 -5.79
N PHE A 88 2.70 19.68 -5.36
CA PHE A 88 1.39 19.03 -5.27
C PHE A 88 0.61 19.06 -6.59
N LEU A 89 1.13 19.74 -7.62
CA LEU A 89 0.55 19.77 -8.97
C LEU A 89 1.04 18.61 -9.87
N ARG A 90 1.83 17.67 -9.32
CA ARG A 90 2.48 16.57 -10.05
C ARG A 90 2.02 15.20 -9.56
#